data_AF-A0A1F5TPB7-F1
#
_entry.id   AF-A0A1F5TPB7-F1
#
_cell.length_a   1.000
_cell.length_b   1.000
_cell.length_c   1.000
_cell.angle_alpha   90.00
_cell.angle_beta   90.00
_cell.angle_gamma   90.00
#
_symmetry.space_group_name_H-M   'P 1'
#
loop_
_entity.id
_entity.type
_entity.pdbx_description
1 polymer ?
#
loop_
_entity_poly.entity_id
_entity_poly.type
_entity_poly.pdbx_seq_one_letter_code
_entity_poly.pdbx_strand_id
1 'polypeptide(L)'
;MLDLLKNIYIFDVEMMGDCLEKLWNRYQDILSKEDCSWEEINEARAILYYLGHIFTEHIALESLERRIKFVEPEISIDDFLLAIDSNNEKILSIYKEDDKFNKLKNFYLLVKGIKNRVNQDGTYLDEETFNKKYDKLRPDDYF
;
A
#
# COMPACT_ATOMS: atom_id res chain seq x y z
N MET A 1 -2.37 -4.89 -12.35
CA MET A 1 -2.26 -6.01 -11.37
C MET A 1 -1.09 -6.94 -11.69
N LEU A 2 -1.01 -7.54 -12.88
CA LEU A 2 0.13 -8.42 -13.24
C LEU A 2 1.50 -7.71 -13.14
N ASP A 3 1.59 -6.46 -13.59
CA ASP A 3 2.83 -5.68 -13.47
C ASP A 3 3.23 -5.45 -12.01
N LEU A 4 2.27 -5.17 -11.13
CA LEU A 4 2.53 -5.01 -9.70
C LEU A 4 3.09 -6.30 -9.09
N LEU A 5 2.49 -7.46 -9.40
CA LEU A 5 2.98 -8.76 -8.94
C LEU A 5 4.40 -9.06 -9.43
N LYS A 6 4.68 -8.75 -10.71
CA LYS A 6 6.02 -8.87 -11.28
C LYS A 6 7.02 -8.02 -10.51
N ASN A 7 6.67 -6.76 -10.25
CA ASN A 7 7.55 -5.82 -9.55
C ASN A 7 7.77 -6.23 -8.09
N ILE A 8 6.76 -6.75 -7.40
CA ILE A 8 6.90 -7.36 -6.06
C ILE A 8 7.90 -8.53 -6.09
N TYR A 9 7.80 -9.40 -7.10
CA TYR A 9 8.68 -10.56 -7.22
C TYR A 9 10.15 -10.15 -7.40
N ILE A 10 10.45 -9.28 -8.37
CA ILE A 10 11.81 -8.76 -8.60
C ILE A 10 12.26 -7.71 -7.59
N PHE A 11 11.35 -7.31 -6.70
CA PHE A 11 11.54 -6.28 -5.68
C PHE A 11 11.94 -4.92 -6.26
N ASP A 12 11.25 -4.47 -7.30
CA ASP A 12 11.42 -3.13 -7.88
C ASP A 12 10.46 -2.13 -7.19
N VAL A 13 10.98 -1.42 -6.21
CA VAL A 13 10.18 -0.53 -5.33
C VAL A 13 9.63 0.68 -6.08
N GLU A 14 10.39 1.22 -7.02
CA GLU A 14 9.96 2.38 -7.82
C GLU A 14 8.78 2.00 -8.70
N MET A 15 8.92 0.92 -9.48
CA MET A 15 7.86 0.44 -10.35
C MET A 15 6.64 -0.09 -9.57
N MET A 16 6.83 -0.59 -8.34
CA MET A 16 5.72 -0.88 -7.43
C MET A 16 4.96 0.40 -7.07
N GLY A 17 5.67 1.47 -6.72
CA GLY A 17 5.07 2.78 -6.44
C GLY A 17 4.19 3.27 -7.57
N ASP A 18 4.72 3.27 -8.80
CA ASP A 18 3.96 3.69 -10.00
C ASP A 18 2.70 2.85 -10.22
N CYS A 19 2.78 1.54 -9.98
CA CYS A 19 1.63 0.65 -10.12
C CYS A 19 0.55 0.92 -9.06
N LEU A 20 0.96 1.19 -7.82
CA LEU A 20 0.05 1.51 -6.72
C LEU A 20 -0.60 2.88 -6.92
N GLU A 21 0.14 3.88 -7.41
CA GLU A 21 -0.43 5.18 -7.79
C GLU A 21 -1.46 5.07 -8.90
N LYS A 22 -1.22 4.24 -9.92
CA LYS A 22 -2.22 3.99 -10.97
C LYS A 22 -3.50 3.40 -10.42
N LEU A 23 -3.42 2.47 -9.47
CA LEU A 23 -4.60 1.90 -8.80
C LEU A 23 -5.33 2.97 -7.98
N TRP A 24 -4.59 3.74 -7.19
CA TRP A 24 -5.15 4.83 -6.40
C TRP A 24 -5.86 5.88 -7.27
N ASN A 25 -5.22 6.33 -8.34
CA ASN A 25 -5.80 7.31 -9.26
C ASN A 25 -7.03 6.74 -9.94
N ARG A 26 -7.03 5.47 -10.36
CA ARG A 26 -8.21 4.82 -10.93
C ARG A 26 -9.37 4.79 -9.93
N TYR A 27 -9.10 4.51 -8.66
CA TYR A 27 -10.10 4.54 -7.61
C TYR A 27 -10.68 5.96 -7.43
N GLN A 28 -9.83 6.98 -7.33
CA GLN A 28 -10.26 8.36 -7.20
C GLN A 28 -11.02 8.86 -8.44
N ASP A 29 -10.60 8.47 -9.64
CA ASP A 29 -11.30 8.78 -10.88
C ASP A 29 -12.73 8.24 -10.84
N ILE A 30 -12.93 7.00 -10.41
CA ILE A 30 -14.27 6.39 -10.26
C ILE A 30 -15.12 7.19 -9.25
N LEU A 31 -14.54 7.54 -8.10
CA LEU A 31 -15.25 8.30 -7.07
C LEU A 31 -15.61 9.72 -7.53
N SER A 32 -14.78 10.35 -8.36
CA SER A 32 -15.03 11.71 -8.85
C SER A 32 -16.19 11.82 -9.84
N LYS A 33 -16.58 10.74 -10.52
CA LYS A 33 -17.68 10.74 -11.50
C LYS A 33 -19.01 11.06 -10.85
N GLU A 34 -19.82 11.93 -11.45
CA GLU A 34 -21.18 12.21 -10.97
C GLU A 34 -22.04 10.94 -11.03
N ASP A 35 -22.06 10.29 -12.19
CA ASP A 35 -22.70 9.00 -12.41
C ASP A 35 -21.65 7.88 -12.58
N CYS A 36 -21.73 6.88 -11.71
CA CYS A 36 -20.87 5.71 -11.71
C CYS A 36 -21.73 4.46 -11.89
N SER A 37 -21.30 3.54 -12.76
CA SER A 37 -22.01 2.27 -12.96
C SER A 37 -21.77 1.29 -11.79
N TRP A 38 -22.63 0.27 -11.69
CA TRP A 38 -22.46 -0.81 -10.73
C TRP A 38 -21.13 -1.57 -10.89
N GLU A 39 -20.67 -1.74 -12.14
CA GLU A 39 -19.40 -2.39 -12.43
C GLU A 39 -18.22 -1.54 -11.93
N GLU A 40 -18.24 -0.24 -12.21
CA GLU A 40 -17.17 0.67 -11.79
C GLU A 40 -17.09 0.82 -10.27
N ILE A 41 -18.21 0.90 -9.56
CA ILE A 41 -18.16 0.99 -8.09
C ILE A 41 -17.63 -0.31 -7.45
N ASN A 42 -17.87 -1.47 -8.07
CA ASN A 42 -17.26 -2.72 -7.63
C ASN A 42 -15.76 -2.79 -7.97
N GLU A 43 -15.32 -2.21 -9.09
CA GLU A 43 -13.89 -2.03 -9.38
C GLU A 43 -13.24 -1.16 -8.29
N ALA A 44 -13.86 -0.05 -7.91
CA ALA A 44 -13.40 0.80 -6.82
C ALA A 44 -13.32 0.03 -5.48
N ARG A 45 -14.34 -0.78 -5.16
CA ARG A 45 -14.34 -1.66 -3.98
C ARG A 45 -13.15 -2.62 -3.99
N ALA A 46 -12.87 -3.24 -5.13
CA ALA A 46 -11.77 -4.18 -5.28
C ALA A 46 -10.40 -3.49 -5.12
N ILE A 47 -10.23 -2.30 -5.72
CA ILE A 47 -9.01 -1.50 -5.56
C ILE A 47 -8.82 -1.10 -4.09
N LEU A 48 -9.86 -0.59 -3.43
CA LEU A 48 -9.82 -0.20 -2.03
C LEU A 48 -9.44 -1.37 -1.13
N TYR A 49 -10.10 -2.52 -1.29
CA TYR A 49 -9.77 -3.74 -0.53
C TYR A 49 -8.33 -4.21 -0.79
N TYR A 50 -7.86 -4.13 -2.03
CA TYR A 50 -6.50 -4.52 -2.38
C TYR A 50 -5.46 -3.58 -1.75
N LEU A 51 -5.62 -2.26 -1.90
CA LEU A 51 -4.67 -1.26 -1.37
C LEU A 51 -4.68 -1.20 0.16
N GLY A 52 -5.86 -1.28 0.77
CA GLY A 52 -6.03 -1.13 2.22
C GLY A 52 -5.70 -2.38 3.02
N HIS A 53 -5.92 -3.57 2.46
CA HIS A 53 -5.81 -4.83 3.19
C HIS A 53 -4.86 -5.83 2.53
N ILE A 54 -5.17 -6.32 1.32
CA ILE A 54 -4.39 -7.43 0.72
C ILE A 54 -2.92 -7.06 0.51
N PHE A 55 -2.65 -5.91 -0.08
CA PHE A 55 -1.29 -5.48 -0.38
C PHE A 55 -0.51 -5.13 0.89
N THR A 56 -1.09 -4.31 1.77
CA THR A 56 -0.43 -3.75 2.95
C THR A 56 -0.26 -4.77 4.08
N GLU A 57 -1.24 -5.65 4.32
CA GLU A 57 -1.24 -6.53 5.49
C GLU A 57 -0.71 -7.93 5.19
N HIS A 58 -0.82 -8.41 3.95
CA HIS A 58 -0.35 -9.74 3.56
C HIS A 58 0.90 -9.66 2.68
N ILE A 59 0.76 -9.08 1.49
CA ILE A 59 1.84 -9.12 0.48
C ILE A 59 3.08 -8.38 0.96
N ALA A 60 2.91 -7.17 1.53
CA ALA A 60 4.02 -6.35 1.96
C ALA A 60 4.74 -6.94 3.17
N LEU A 61 3.99 -7.41 4.17
CA LEU A 61 4.55 -8.03 5.36
C LEU A 61 5.38 -9.28 5.00
N GLU A 62 4.79 -10.21 4.24
CA GLU A 62 5.53 -11.41 3.79
C GLU A 62 6.75 -11.04 2.94
N SER A 63 6.65 -10.00 2.11
CA SER A 63 7.77 -9.55 1.28
C SER A 63 8.93 -9.01 2.10
N LEU A 64 8.65 -8.31 3.21
CA LEU A 64 9.63 -7.83 4.18
C LEU A 64 10.26 -9.00 4.94
N GLU A 65 9.44 -9.86 5.56
CA GLU A 65 9.91 -11.00 6.35
C GLU A 65 10.84 -11.93 5.57
N ARG A 66 10.53 -12.19 4.30
CA ARG A 66 11.37 -13.06 3.46
C ARG A 66 12.71 -12.44 3.11
N ARG A 67 12.84 -11.12 3.15
CA ARG A 67 14.01 -10.38 2.63
C ARG A 67 14.89 -9.80 3.72
N ILE A 68 14.32 -9.48 4.87
CA ILE A 68 15.05 -8.86 5.98
C ILE A 68 16.23 -9.71 6.48
N LYS A 69 16.07 -11.03 6.43
CA LYS A 69 17.12 -12.01 6.77
C LYS A 69 18.39 -11.94 5.92
N PHE A 70 18.41 -11.13 4.86
CA PHE A 70 19.57 -10.95 3.99
C PHE A 70 20.30 -9.61 4.23
N VAL A 71 19.80 -8.79 5.16
CA VAL A 71 20.46 -7.55 5.62
C VAL A 71 21.57 -7.92 6.60
N GLU A 72 22.69 -7.23 6.50
CA GLU A 72 23.84 -7.45 7.38
C GLU A 72 24.29 -6.13 8.04
N PRO A 73 24.57 -6.10 9.35
CA PRO A 73 24.39 -7.19 10.31
C PRO A 73 22.92 -7.61 10.47
N GLU A 74 22.68 -8.82 10.99
CA GLU A 74 21.33 -9.34 11.17
C GLU A 74 20.45 -8.38 12.00
N ILE A 75 19.22 -8.14 11.51
CA ILE A 75 18.20 -7.33 12.18
C ILE A 75 16.87 -8.06 12.19
N SER A 76 16.16 -8.00 13.31
CA SER A 76 14.81 -8.53 13.41
C SER A 76 13.81 -7.63 12.65
N ILE A 77 12.67 -8.19 12.26
CA ILE A 77 11.62 -7.37 11.63
C ILE A 77 11.09 -6.28 12.57
N ASP A 78 10.94 -6.60 13.86
CA ASP A 78 10.48 -5.64 14.86
C ASP A 78 11.48 -4.49 15.04
N ASP A 79 12.77 -4.78 15.14
CA ASP A 79 13.81 -3.75 15.25
C ASP A 79 13.88 -2.87 14.00
N PHE A 80 13.72 -3.48 12.81
CA PHE A 80 13.67 -2.74 11.55
C PHE A 80 12.47 -1.78 11.49
N LEU A 81 11.27 -2.28 11.82
CA LEU A 81 10.05 -1.47 11.83
C LEU A 81 10.16 -0.34 12.86
N LEU A 82 10.59 -0.66 14.10
CA LEU A 82 10.80 0.32 15.15
C LEU A 82 11.84 1.37 14.76
N ALA A 83 12.93 0.96 14.09
CA ALA A 83 13.97 1.88 13.67
C ALA A 83 13.45 2.92 12.67
N ILE A 84 12.64 2.49 11.72
CA ILE A 84 12.08 3.40 10.71
C ILE A 84 10.96 4.27 11.31
N ASP A 85 10.05 3.68 12.08
CA ASP A 85 8.90 4.40 12.64
C ASP A 85 9.29 5.43 13.69
N SER A 86 10.31 5.13 14.50
CA SER A 86 10.80 6.01 15.56
C SER A 86 11.95 6.92 15.12
N ASN A 87 12.37 6.82 13.85
CA ASN A 87 13.58 7.44 13.33
C ASN A 87 14.81 7.22 14.25
N ASN A 88 15.04 5.96 14.64
CA ASN A 88 16.09 5.61 15.60
C ASN A 88 17.48 5.72 14.96
N GLU A 89 18.11 6.89 15.08
CA GLU A 89 19.45 7.22 14.57
C GLU A 89 20.51 6.17 14.91
N LYS A 90 20.45 5.56 16.10
CA LYS A 90 21.43 4.56 16.54
C LYS A 90 21.38 3.31 15.66
N ILE A 91 20.18 2.85 15.29
CA ILE A 91 20.02 1.69 14.42
C ILE A 91 20.26 2.11 12.96
N LEU A 92 19.65 3.22 12.53
CA LEU A 92 19.73 3.69 11.14
C LEU A 92 21.18 3.96 10.69
N SER A 93 22.04 4.45 11.59
CA SER A 93 23.46 4.69 11.29
C SER A 93 24.26 3.42 11.03
N ILE A 94 23.88 2.27 11.61
CA ILE A 94 24.54 0.97 11.38
C ILE A 94 24.36 0.53 9.92
N TYR A 95 23.19 0.81 9.35
CA TYR A 95 22.77 0.33 8.03
C TYR A 95 22.80 1.41 6.94
N LYS A 96 23.37 2.59 7.24
CA LYS A 96 23.31 3.75 6.34
C LYS A 96 23.80 3.45 4.92
N GLU A 97 24.85 2.64 4.81
CA GLU A 97 25.48 2.26 3.54
C GLU A 97 25.05 0.85 3.06
N ASP A 98 24.08 0.19 3.73
CA ASP A 98 23.56 -1.11 3.29
C ASP A 98 22.43 -0.92 2.27
N ASP A 99 22.71 -1.26 1.02
CA ASP A 99 21.76 -1.14 -0.09
C ASP A 99 20.48 -1.96 0.12
N LYS A 100 20.56 -3.14 0.73
CA LYS A 100 19.39 -4.01 0.96
C LYS A 100 18.50 -3.40 2.04
N PHE A 101 19.08 -2.93 3.14
CA PHE A 101 18.36 -2.23 4.19
C PHE A 101 17.67 -0.99 3.64
N ASN A 102 18.39 -0.16 2.89
CA ASN A 102 17.82 1.05 2.29
C ASN A 102 16.69 0.72 1.30
N LYS A 103 16.84 -0.35 0.52
CA LYS A 103 15.78 -0.80 -0.39
C LYS A 103 14.54 -1.30 0.35
N LEU A 104 14.71 -2.07 1.43
CA LEU A 104 13.62 -2.52 2.29
C LEU A 104 12.95 -1.34 3.00
N LYS A 105 13.74 -0.36 3.46
CA LYS A 105 13.24 0.87 4.07
C LYS A 105 12.35 1.64 3.10
N ASN A 106 12.80 1.84 1.86
CA ASN A 106 12.01 2.50 0.83
C ASN A 106 10.71 1.74 0.53
N PHE A 107 10.77 0.40 0.47
CA PHE A 107 9.59 -0.44 0.32
C PHE A 107 8.61 -0.26 1.48
N TYR A 108 9.08 -0.32 2.73
CA TYR A 108 8.24 -0.13 3.91
C TYR A 108 7.60 1.27 3.92
N LEU A 109 8.36 2.31 3.61
CA LEU A 109 7.84 3.68 3.54
C LEU A 109 6.78 3.85 2.45
N LEU A 110 6.95 3.21 1.29
CA LEU A 110 5.93 3.16 0.24
C LEU A 110 4.63 2.54 0.77
N VAL A 111 4.72 1.36 1.40
CA VAL A 111 3.56 0.64 1.96
C VAL A 111 2.88 1.47 3.05
N LYS A 112 3.66 2.07 3.94
CA LYS A 112 3.17 2.97 4.99
C LYS A 112 2.48 4.20 4.40
N GLY A 113 2.98 4.73 3.30
CA GLY A 113 2.38 5.84 2.57
C GLY A 113 1.02 5.50 1.96
N ILE A 114 0.86 4.29 1.42
CA ILE A 114 -0.44 3.79 0.95
C ILE A 114 -1.39 3.55 2.12
N LYS A 115 -0.94 2.86 3.17
CA LYS A 115 -1.77 2.56 4.34
C LYS A 115 -2.27 3.83 5.01
N ASN A 116 -1.46 4.87 5.16
CA ASN A 116 -1.89 6.10 5.83
C ASN A 116 -2.47 7.15 4.87
N ARG A 117 -2.82 6.75 3.64
CA ARG A 117 -3.35 7.69 2.66
C ARG A 117 -4.75 8.13 3.05
N VAL A 118 -4.95 9.44 3.06
CA VAL A 118 -6.23 10.10 3.32
C VAL A 118 -6.61 10.96 2.13
N ASN A 119 -7.92 11.12 1.89
CA ASN A 119 -8.47 12.17 1.03
C ASN A 119 -8.16 13.56 1.65
N GLN A 120 -8.24 14.63 0.84
CA GLN A 120 -8.28 16.03 1.28
C GLN A 120 -9.16 16.29 2.53
N ASP A 121 -10.29 15.58 2.67
CA ASP A 121 -11.20 15.68 3.82
C ASP A 121 -10.75 14.83 5.04
N GLY A 122 -9.58 14.18 4.96
CA GLY A 122 -8.99 13.39 6.05
C GLY A 122 -9.52 11.96 6.16
N THR A 123 -10.41 11.53 5.28
CA THR A 123 -10.98 10.18 5.29
C THR A 123 -9.96 9.16 4.79
N TYR A 124 -9.73 8.12 5.59
CA TYR A 124 -8.85 7.00 5.25
C TYR A 124 -9.25 6.41 3.89
N LEU A 125 -8.32 6.37 2.95
CA LEU A 125 -8.53 5.90 1.57
C LEU A 125 -9.84 6.39 0.92
N ASP A 126 -10.34 7.56 1.29
CA ASP A 126 -11.63 8.09 0.82
C ASP A 126 -12.84 7.14 1.01
N GLU A 127 -12.78 6.29 2.04
CA GLU A 127 -13.79 5.25 2.28
C GLU A 127 -15.19 5.82 2.48
N GLU A 128 -15.32 7.01 3.06
CA GLU A 128 -16.62 7.63 3.28
C GLU A 128 -17.32 8.00 1.97
N THR A 129 -16.58 8.57 1.01
CA THR A 129 -17.10 8.89 -0.33
C THR A 129 -17.48 7.63 -1.07
N PHE A 130 -16.62 6.60 -0.99
CA PHE A 130 -16.92 5.29 -1.53
C PHE A 130 -18.22 4.71 -0.95
N ASN A 131 -18.36 4.65 0.38
CA ASN A 131 -19.53 4.08 1.05
C ASN A 131 -20.81 4.82 0.66
N LYS A 132 -20.80 6.17 0.65
CA LYS A 132 -21.96 6.98 0.22
C LYS A 132 -22.39 6.69 -1.22
N LYS A 133 -21.44 6.45 -2.13
CA LYS A 133 -21.75 6.11 -3.53
C LYS A 133 -22.20 4.67 -3.68
N TYR A 134 -21.52 3.75 -3.00
CA TYR A 134 -21.86 2.34 -3.00
C TYR A 134 -23.27 2.11 -2.49
N ASP A 135 -23.66 2.71 -1.37
CA ASP A 135 -25.01 2.57 -0.79
C ASP A 135 -26.12 3.08 -1.72
N LYS A 136 -25.85 4.07 -2.57
CA LYS A 136 -26.82 4.57 -3.57
C LYS A 136 -27.00 3.64 -4.76
N LEU A 137 -25.94 2.90 -5.11
CA LEU A 137 -25.89 2.04 -6.29
C LEU A 137 -26.18 0.58 -5.97
N ARG A 138 -26.01 0.17 -4.71
CA ARG A 138 -26.15 -1.21 -4.25
C ARG A 138 -27.58 -1.71 -4.47
N PRO A 139 -27.78 -2.81 -5.22
CA PRO A 139 -29.07 -3.47 -5.30
C PRO A 139 -29.52 -3.96 -3.92
N ASP A 140 -30.84 -3.93 -3.66
CA ASP A 140 -31.41 -4.32 -2.36
C ASP A 140 -31.03 -5.76 -1.92
N ASP A 141 -30.81 -6.66 -2.88
CA ASP A 141 -30.48 -8.07 -2.64
C ASP A 141 -28.97 -8.38 -2.66
N TYR A 142 -28.09 -7.37 -2.60
CA TYR A 142 -26.64 -7.57 -2.70
C TYR A 142 -25.99 -7.85 -1.33
N PHE A 143 -25.14 -8.89 -1.29
CA PHE A 143 -24.44 -9.43 -0.11
C PHE A 143 -23.36 -8.50 0.47
#